data_AF-A0A1J9PU48-F1
#
_entry.id   AF-A0A1J9PU48-F1
#
_cell.length_a   1.000
_cell.length_b   1.000
_cell.length_c   1.000
_cell.angle_alpha   90.00
_cell.angle_beta   90.00
_cell.angle_gamma   90.00
#
_symmetry.space_group_name_H-M   'P 1'
#
loop_
_entity.id
_entity.type
_entity.pdbx_description
1 polymer ?
#
loop_
_entity_poly.entity_id
_entity_poly.type
_entity_poly.pdbx_seq_one_letter_code
_entity_poly.pdbx_strand_id
1 'polypeptide(L)'
;MTPSPTLHRYSDILTTLLNDGASPKTGKQILTKSTVDLMFENHIPHMPNFGRQGLGLVFHDHEQFDGKEREGMRAGIANLFWWCDREHGIAGVICTQILRFADPKLVPLWFDVEKQVYDGLK
;
A
#
# COMPACT_ATOMS: atom_id res chain seq x y z
N MET A 1 8.64 -26.08 -12.73
CA MET A 1 7.85 -25.56 -11.61
C MET A 1 7.70 -24.06 -11.83
N THR A 2 6.55 -23.60 -12.33
CA THR A 2 6.29 -22.16 -12.48
C THR A 2 6.04 -21.55 -11.10
N PRO A 3 6.65 -20.41 -10.74
CA PRO A 3 6.44 -19.80 -9.43
C PRO A 3 4.95 -19.48 -9.23
N SER A 4 4.45 -19.75 -8.03
CA SER A 4 3.04 -19.55 -7.66
C SER A 4 2.60 -18.09 -7.95
N PRO A 5 1.44 -17.88 -8.61
CA PRO A 5 1.10 -16.63 -9.29
C PRO A 5 0.65 -15.47 -8.38
N THR A 6 0.73 -15.58 -7.06
CA THR A 6 -0.01 -14.68 -6.16
C THR A 6 0.77 -13.44 -5.72
N LEU A 7 1.87 -13.57 -4.97
CA LEU A 7 2.54 -12.39 -4.38
C LEU A 7 3.20 -11.47 -5.42
N HIS A 8 3.93 -12.03 -6.39
CA HIS A 8 4.59 -11.25 -7.44
C HIS A 8 3.61 -10.43 -8.29
N ARG A 9 2.34 -10.84 -8.38
CA ARG A 9 1.33 -10.08 -9.12
C ARG A 9 0.78 -8.92 -8.31
N TYR A 10 0.72 -9.03 -6.98
CA TYR A 10 0.38 -7.89 -6.13
C TYR A 10 1.46 -6.80 -6.18
N SER A 11 2.74 -7.18 -6.16
CA SER A 11 3.81 -6.20 -6.33
C SER A 11 3.75 -5.51 -7.68
N ASP A 12 3.42 -6.22 -8.77
CA ASP A 12 3.26 -5.59 -10.09
C ASP A 12 2.18 -4.50 -10.11
N ILE A 13 1.08 -4.69 -9.38
CA ILE A 13 -0.01 -3.71 -9.26
C ILE A 13 0.50 -2.47 -8.52
N LEU A 14 1.16 -2.67 -7.36
CA LEU A 14 1.72 -1.55 -6.58
C LEU A 14 2.76 -0.77 -7.38
N THR A 15 3.65 -1.46 -8.09
CA THR A 15 4.63 -0.80 -8.96
C THR A 15 3.97 -0.10 -10.14
N THR A 16 2.84 -0.61 -10.66
CA THR A 16 2.05 0.11 -11.67
C THR A 16 1.53 1.44 -11.13
N LEU A 17 1.08 1.49 -9.87
CA LEU A 17 0.63 2.73 -9.23
C LEU A 17 1.79 3.71 -8.98
N LEU A 18 2.94 3.21 -8.52
CA LEU A 18 4.16 4.02 -8.37
C LEU A 18 4.64 4.60 -9.71
N ASN A 19 4.49 3.86 -10.80
CA ASN A 19 4.94 4.24 -12.13
C ASN A 19 3.87 5.01 -12.94
N ASP A 20 3.04 5.81 -12.27
CA ASP A 20 2.00 6.63 -12.92
C ASP A 20 1.07 5.84 -13.87
N GLY A 21 0.82 4.56 -13.55
CA GLY A 21 -0.05 3.67 -14.29
C GLY A 21 0.64 2.84 -15.37
N ALA A 22 1.97 2.89 -15.49
CA ALA A 22 2.73 2.09 -16.45
C ALA A 22 3.10 0.71 -15.88
N SER A 23 2.93 -0.33 -16.70
CA SER A 23 3.29 -1.71 -16.31
C SER A 23 4.79 -1.84 -16.06
N PRO A 24 5.24 -2.37 -14.91
CA PRO A 24 6.66 -2.61 -14.66
C PRO A 24 7.29 -3.67 -15.57
N LYS A 25 6.46 -4.54 -16.16
CA LYS A 25 6.93 -5.66 -17.00
C LYS A 25 7.01 -5.31 -18.48
N THR A 26 6.09 -4.48 -18.95
CA THR A 26 5.94 -4.22 -20.38
C THR A 26 6.14 -2.76 -20.75
N GLY A 27 6.20 -1.85 -19.77
CA GLY A 27 6.22 -0.40 -19.99
C GLY A 27 4.91 0.16 -20.58
N LYS A 28 3.92 -0.68 -20.87
CA LYS A 28 2.65 -0.25 -21.45
C LYS A 28 1.85 0.53 -20.41
N GLN A 29 1.26 1.65 -20.83
CA GLN A 29 0.31 2.40 -20.02
C GLN A 29 -0.94 1.56 -19.77
N ILE A 30 -1.23 1.28 -18.49
CA ILE A 30 -2.43 0.56 -18.05
C ILE A 30 -3.49 1.55 -17.58
N LEU A 31 -3.10 2.54 -16.76
CA LEU A 31 -3.95 3.63 -16.26
C LEU A 31 -3.35 4.96 -16.68
N THR A 32 -4.11 6.02 -16.90
CA THR A 32 -3.50 7.35 -17.10
C THR A 32 -2.95 7.87 -15.78
N LYS A 33 -1.92 8.73 -15.85
CA LYS A 33 -1.41 9.43 -14.66
C LYS A 33 -2.52 10.14 -13.89
N SER A 34 -3.43 10.84 -14.58
CA SER A 34 -4.55 11.53 -13.95
C SER A 34 -5.51 10.59 -13.21
N THR A 35 -5.72 9.38 -13.72
CA THR A 35 -6.51 8.36 -13.02
C THR A 35 -5.80 7.89 -11.76
N VAL A 36 -4.48 7.69 -11.84
CA VAL A 36 -3.69 7.29 -10.67
C VAL A 36 -3.70 8.40 -9.62
N ASP A 37 -3.46 9.66 -10.00
CA ASP A 37 -3.49 10.81 -9.10
C ASP A 37 -4.86 10.90 -8.39
N LEU A 38 -5.97 10.76 -9.12
CA LEU A 38 -7.31 10.75 -8.56
C LEU A 38 -7.51 9.64 -7.51
N MET A 39 -6.82 8.50 -7.62
CA MET A 39 -6.93 7.43 -6.62
C MET A 39 -6.34 7.83 -5.27
N PHE A 40 -5.41 8.80 -5.22
CA PHE A 40 -4.76 9.24 -3.98
C PHE A 40 -5.36 10.54 -3.41
N GLU A 41 -6.33 11.15 -4.08
CA GLU A 41 -7.06 12.32 -3.57
C GLU A 41 -8.12 11.92 -2.51
N ASN A 42 -8.33 12.78 -1.50
CA ASN A 42 -9.46 12.59 -0.57
C ASN A 42 -10.81 12.95 -1.23
N HIS A 43 -11.62 11.93 -1.54
CA HIS A 43 -12.94 12.13 -2.18
C HIS A 43 -14.07 12.50 -1.21
N ILE A 44 -13.80 12.59 0.10
CA ILE A 44 -14.79 12.92 1.13
C ILE A 44 -14.26 14.09 1.98
N PRO A 45 -14.23 15.31 1.44
CA PRO A 45 -13.54 16.46 2.07
C PRO A 45 -14.12 16.86 3.42
N HIS A 46 -15.39 16.54 3.68
CA HIS A 46 -16.07 16.82 4.96
C HIS A 46 -15.75 15.77 6.05
N MET A 47 -15.06 14.68 5.70
CA MET A 47 -14.55 13.69 6.65
C MET A 47 -13.05 13.48 6.42
N PRO A 48 -12.21 14.48 6.73
CA PRO A 48 -10.77 14.44 6.43
C PRO A 48 -10.04 13.27 7.10
N ASN A 49 -10.59 12.74 8.20
CA ASN A 49 -10.01 11.65 8.98
C ASN A 49 -10.67 10.29 8.71
N PHE A 50 -11.50 10.15 7.67
CA PHE A 50 -12.26 8.92 7.42
C PHE A 50 -11.34 7.70 7.19
N GLY A 51 -10.17 7.91 6.57
CA GLY A 51 -9.14 6.87 6.40
C GLY A 51 -8.42 6.48 7.70
N ARG A 52 -8.34 7.39 8.69
CA ARG A 52 -7.63 7.17 9.97
C ARG A 52 -8.24 6.06 10.83
N GLN A 53 -9.47 5.67 10.55
CA GLN A 53 -10.17 4.63 11.30
C GLN A 53 -9.76 3.22 10.82
N GLY A 54 -8.46 2.95 10.85
CA GLY A 54 -7.80 1.67 11.11
C GLY A 54 -8.12 0.41 10.30
N LEU A 55 -9.22 0.30 9.57
CA LEU A 55 -9.75 -0.98 9.06
C LEU A 55 -10.62 -0.83 7.81
N GLY A 56 -10.44 0.25 7.05
CA GLY A 56 -11.30 0.62 5.93
C GLY A 56 -10.63 0.59 4.56
N LEU A 57 -11.43 0.33 3.53
CA LEU A 57 -11.04 0.33 2.12
C LEU A 57 -10.77 1.76 1.57
N VAL A 58 -9.86 2.57 2.16
CA VAL A 58 -9.72 4.01 1.81
C VAL A 58 -8.31 4.40 1.33
N PHE A 59 -8.17 4.96 0.11
CA PHE A 59 -6.91 5.55 -0.35
C PHE A 59 -6.71 6.87 0.41
N HIS A 60 -5.49 7.14 0.86
CA HIS A 60 -5.22 8.26 1.77
C HIS A 60 -4.50 9.36 0.99
N ASP A 61 -4.89 10.60 1.29
CA ASP A 61 -4.17 11.82 0.94
C ASP A 61 -3.20 12.09 2.11
N HIS A 62 -1.90 12.19 1.82
CA HIS A 62 -0.77 12.49 2.73
C HIS A 62 -1.05 12.41 4.24
N GLU A 63 -0.72 11.29 4.90
CA GLU A 63 -0.73 11.21 6.37
C GLU A 63 0.55 10.63 6.98
N GLN A 64 1.05 11.32 8.02
CA GLN A 64 2.18 10.92 8.85
C GLN A 64 1.77 9.89 9.91
N PHE A 65 2.23 8.65 9.73
CA PHE A 65 2.23 7.63 10.79
C PHE A 65 3.69 7.47 11.26
N ASP A 66 3.98 7.78 12.52
CA ASP A 66 5.36 7.89 13.07
C ASP A 66 6.23 8.98 12.38
N GLY A 67 5.60 10.01 11.81
CA GLY A 67 6.29 11.12 11.13
C GLY A 67 6.66 10.88 9.67
N LYS A 68 6.19 9.79 9.03
CA LYS A 68 6.41 9.52 7.59
C LYS A 68 5.09 9.53 6.82
N GLU A 69 5.02 10.35 5.77
CA GLU A 69 3.86 10.56 4.90
C GLU A 69 3.53 9.27 4.12
N ARG A 70 2.23 8.90 4.06
CA ARG A 70 1.75 7.69 3.38
C ARG A 70 0.59 8.00 2.46
N GLU A 71 0.62 7.42 1.26
CA GLU A 71 -0.42 7.57 0.24
C GLU A 71 -1.17 6.22 0.07
N GLY A 72 -2.01 5.84 1.03
CA GLY A 72 -2.95 4.71 0.91
C GLY A 72 -2.57 3.39 1.58
N MET A 73 -3.54 2.76 2.26
CA MET A 73 -3.38 1.53 3.05
C MET A 73 -4.63 0.62 2.99
N ARG A 74 -4.49 -0.72 3.02
CA ARG A 74 -5.63 -1.68 3.21
C ARG A 74 -5.23 -2.90 4.04
N ALA A 75 -6.23 -3.59 4.58
CA ALA A 75 -6.09 -4.88 5.26
C ALA A 75 -7.11 -5.93 4.74
N GLY A 76 -6.67 -7.15 4.40
CA GLY A 76 -7.55 -8.31 4.13
C GLY A 76 -7.74 -9.19 5.37
N ILE A 77 -8.83 -9.98 5.44
CA ILE A 77 -9.19 -10.82 6.61
C ILE A 77 -8.11 -11.84 7.03
N ALA A 78 -7.23 -12.22 6.10
CA ALA A 78 -6.04 -13.04 6.35
C ALA A 78 -4.80 -12.19 6.71
N ASN A 79 -5.01 -11.01 7.30
CA ASN A 79 -3.98 -10.02 7.60
C ASN A 79 -3.12 -9.66 6.37
N LEU A 80 -3.78 -9.23 5.29
CA LEU A 80 -3.13 -8.78 4.06
C LEU A 80 -3.01 -7.27 4.09
N PHE A 81 -1.85 -6.73 4.48
CA PHE A 81 -1.63 -5.28 4.54
C PHE A 81 -0.89 -4.81 3.29
N TRP A 82 -1.26 -3.68 2.70
CA TRP A 82 -0.44 -3.03 1.68
C TRP A 82 -0.41 -1.53 1.87
N TRP A 83 0.67 -0.89 1.43
CA TRP A 83 0.83 0.55 1.38
C TRP A 83 1.56 0.97 0.10
N CYS A 84 1.31 2.21 -0.31
CA CYS A 84 2.01 2.86 -1.41
C CYS A 84 2.41 4.26 -0.92
N ASP A 85 3.63 4.67 -1.20
CA ASP A 85 4.18 5.98 -0.88
C ASP A 85 4.89 6.49 -2.14
N ARG A 86 4.23 7.40 -2.85
CA ARG A 86 4.77 7.94 -4.11
C ARG A 86 5.83 9.00 -3.85
N GLU A 87 5.83 9.65 -2.69
CA GLU A 87 6.85 10.66 -2.34
C GLU A 87 8.22 10.02 -2.19
N HIS A 88 8.28 8.88 -1.49
CA HIS A 88 9.53 8.12 -1.32
C HIS A 88 9.73 7.07 -2.42
N GLY A 89 8.75 6.89 -3.31
CA GLY A 89 8.82 5.94 -4.43
C GLY A 89 8.80 4.47 -4.00
N ILE A 90 8.18 4.17 -2.85
CA ILE A 90 8.14 2.82 -2.29
C ILE A 90 6.72 2.31 -2.13
N ALA A 91 6.55 1.00 -2.26
CA ALA A 91 5.30 0.34 -1.94
C ALA A 91 5.61 -1.02 -1.33
N GLY A 92 4.73 -1.46 -0.44
CA GLY A 92 4.90 -2.70 0.28
C GLY A 92 3.61 -3.47 0.40
N VAL A 93 3.75 -4.79 0.52
CA VAL A 93 2.65 -5.70 0.82
C VAL A 93 3.13 -6.75 1.80
N ILE A 94 2.38 -6.92 2.88
CA ILE A 94 2.51 -8.01 3.83
C ILE A 94 1.35 -8.96 3.62
N CYS A 95 1.67 -10.16 3.18
CA CYS A 95 0.69 -11.22 2.99
C CYS A 95 0.93 -12.33 4.00
N THR A 96 -0.04 -12.59 4.87
CA THR A 96 -0.03 -13.80 5.69
C THR A 96 -1.15 -14.75 5.28
N GLN A 97 -1.08 -15.99 5.76
CA GLN A 97 -2.17 -16.97 5.68
C GLN A 97 -2.64 -17.33 7.10
N ILE A 98 -2.56 -16.36 8.02
CA ILE A 98 -2.99 -16.51 9.40
C ILE A 98 -4.43 -16.02 9.50
N LEU A 99 -5.31 -16.92 9.93
CA LEU A 99 -6.71 -16.63 10.23
C LEU A 99 -6.84 -16.16 11.68
N ARG A 100 -7.85 -15.29 11.92
CA ARG A 100 -7.95 -14.28 12.99
C ARG A 100 -7.23 -12.99 12.59
N PHE A 101 -8.07 -12.02 12.23
CA PHE A 101 -7.65 -10.68 11.85
C PHE A 101 -7.03 -9.95 13.05
N ALA A 102 -6.03 -9.10 12.79
CA ALA A 102 -5.23 -8.38 13.78
C ALA A 102 -4.51 -9.34 14.76
N ASP A 103 -3.76 -10.29 14.21
CA ASP A 103 -2.94 -11.18 15.04
C ASP A 103 -1.92 -10.34 15.87
N PRO A 104 -1.85 -10.55 17.19
CA PRO A 104 -1.07 -9.70 18.09
C PRO A 104 0.45 -9.82 17.92
N LYS A 105 0.94 -10.83 17.19
CA LYS A 105 2.36 -10.93 16.82
C LYS A 105 2.63 -10.30 15.46
N LEU A 106 1.66 -10.40 14.55
CA LEU A 106 1.79 -9.88 13.20
C LEU A 106 1.74 -8.35 13.14
N VAL A 107 0.86 -7.72 13.93
CA VAL A 107 0.72 -6.27 13.91
C VAL A 107 2.03 -5.56 14.30
N PRO A 108 2.72 -5.92 15.40
CA PRO A 108 4.04 -5.36 15.71
C PRO A 108 5.09 -5.66 14.64
N LEU A 109 5.11 -6.90 14.14
CA LEU A 109 6.06 -7.32 13.09
C LEU A 109 5.90 -6.48 11.81
N TRP A 110 4.66 -6.17 11.42
CA TRP A 110 4.41 -5.29 10.28
C TRP A 110 5.05 -3.91 10.50
N PHE A 111 4.82 -3.27 11.65
CA PHE A 111 5.42 -1.97 11.95
C PHE A 111 6.96 -2.02 11.92
N ASP A 112 7.55 -3.10 12.45
CA ASP A 112 9.01 -3.28 12.44
C ASP A 112 9.58 -3.46 11.02
N VAL A 113 8.89 -4.23 10.18
CA VAL A 113 9.27 -4.43 8.77
C VAL A 113 9.18 -3.11 8.02
N GLU A 114 8.06 -2.39 8.15
CA GLU A 114 7.86 -1.11 7.49
C GLU A 114 8.95 -0.11 7.91
N LYS A 115 9.20 0.03 9.22
CA LYS A 115 10.25 0.90 9.75
C LYS A 115 11.62 0.58 9.14
N GLN A 116 12.00 -0.69 9.09
CA GLN A 116 13.28 -1.12 8.53
C GLN A 116 13.40 -0.83 7.03
N VAL A 117 12.31 -0.98 6.26
CA VAL A 117 12.30 -0.61 4.83
C VAL A 117 12.64 0.87 4.68
N TYR A 118 11.94 1.76 5.42
CA TYR A 118 12.22 3.18 5.31
C TYR A 118 13.58 3.59 5.89
N ASP A 119 14.08 2.92 6.94
CA ASP A 119 15.42 3.21 7.47
C ASP A 119 16.54 2.79 6.51
N GLY A 120 16.30 1.78 5.67
CA GLY A 120 17.23 1.37 4.61
C GLY A 120 17.27 2.29 3.38
N LEU A 121 16.39 3.29 3.29
CA LEU A 121 16.39 4.30 2.22
C LEU A 121 17.31 5.51 2.53
N LYS A 122 17.86 5.58 3.75
CA LYS A 122 18.76 6.65 4.20
C LYS A 122 20.20 6.45 3.72
#